data_AF-A0A3D4Z682-F1
#
_entry.id   AF-A0A3D4Z682-F1
#
_cell.length_a   1.000
_cell.length_b   1.000
_cell.length_c   1.000
_cell.angle_alpha   90.00
_cell.angle_beta   90.00
_cell.angle_gamma   90.00
#
_symmetry.space_group_name_H-M   'P 1'
#
loop_
_entity.id
_entity.type
_entity.pdbx_description
1 polymer ?
#
loop_
_entity_poly.entity_id
_entity_poly.type
_entity_poly.pdbx_seq_one_letter_code
_entity_poly.pdbx_strand_id
1 'polypeptide(L)'
;MESWLWVFWSKANAGLQKLQLKFRGEKLRKLAMAMFLGSRLLWPPPTESLCHGTPRDGSIEHAWRLPSSGPNFSAYSWLGPWLGRNYVHSRVYRVLLAAYGELKKVRPDVFWIYGETGLRKGGRFRPHLTHRNGLSVDLMVPVLDEKGRSLPFPARPWNKFGYDIEFDEEGKYKNLRIDFEAMAEHLYQLQRAAEREGIGIRVVVFDAALRKHLVSTRRWAYLARKVRFSKHPPRVRHDEHYHIDFELPCASKSTELKRVNKVFSW
;
A
#
# COMPACT_ATOMS: atom_id res chain seq x y z
N MET A 1 -16.14 31.24 -74.23
CA MET A 1 -15.87 29.82 -74.55
C MET A 1 -15.26 29.11 -73.32
N GLU A 2 -15.86 29.29 -72.12
CA GLU A 2 -15.21 28.97 -70.83
C GLU A 2 -15.98 27.97 -69.95
N SER A 3 -17.00 27.27 -70.47
CA SER A 3 -17.89 26.46 -69.63
C SER A 3 -17.61 24.96 -69.59
N TRP A 4 -16.59 24.46 -70.32
CA TRP A 4 -16.40 23.00 -70.49
C TRP A 4 -15.24 22.39 -69.69
N LEU A 5 -14.24 23.19 -69.28
CA LEU A 5 -13.07 22.67 -68.55
C LEU A 5 -13.30 22.50 -67.04
N TRP A 6 -14.23 23.24 -66.43
CA TRP A 6 -14.54 23.13 -65.00
C TRP A 6 -15.40 21.91 -64.64
N VAL A 7 -16.25 21.44 -65.55
CA VAL A 7 -17.14 20.30 -65.30
C VAL A 7 -16.39 18.96 -65.29
N PHE A 8 -15.32 18.82 -66.08
CA PHE A 8 -14.52 17.60 -66.12
C PHE A 8 -13.58 17.45 -64.91
N TRP A 9 -13.07 18.56 -64.35
CA TRP A 9 -12.20 18.50 -63.17
C TRP A 9 -12.98 18.19 -61.87
N SER A 10 -14.24 18.64 -61.78
CA SER A 10 -15.13 18.39 -60.63
C SER A 10 -15.57 16.92 -60.51
N LYS A 11 -15.83 16.24 -61.63
CA LYS A 11 -16.31 14.84 -61.61
C LYS A 11 -15.21 13.80 -61.34
N ALA A 12 -13.96 14.08 -61.73
CA ALA A 12 -12.83 13.19 -61.47
C ALA A 12 -12.45 13.14 -59.97
N ASN A 13 -12.53 14.28 -59.27
CA ASN A 13 -12.14 14.37 -57.85
C ASN A 13 -13.18 13.74 -56.89
N ALA A 14 -14.47 13.78 -57.24
CA ALA A 14 -15.53 13.15 -56.45
C ALA A 14 -15.50 11.60 -56.51
N GLY A 15 -15.01 11.04 -57.63
CA GLY A 15 -14.83 9.59 -57.79
C GLY A 15 -13.69 9.02 -56.93
N LEU A 16 -12.58 9.74 -56.83
CA LEU A 16 -11.41 9.34 -56.04
C LEU A 16 -11.65 9.43 -54.52
N GLN A 17 -12.38 10.45 -54.05
CA GLN A 17 -12.76 10.53 -52.63
C GLN A 17 -13.77 9.44 -52.22
N LYS A 18 -14.72 9.07 -53.09
CA LYS A 18 -15.66 7.97 -52.80
C LYS A 18 -14.98 6.59 -52.79
N LEU A 19 -13.93 6.36 -53.59
CA LEU A 19 -13.17 5.10 -53.55
C LEU A 19 -12.26 5.00 -52.32
N GLN A 20 -11.63 6.09 -51.87
CA GLN A 20 -10.81 6.10 -50.65
C GLN A 20 -11.63 5.91 -49.37
N LEU A 21 -12.89 6.36 -49.34
CA LEU A 21 -13.79 6.14 -48.19
C LEU A 21 -14.40 4.74 -48.15
N LYS A 22 -14.58 4.07 -49.30
CA LYS A 22 -15.17 2.72 -49.35
C LYS A 22 -14.19 1.60 -48.96
N PHE A 23 -12.87 1.82 -49.06
CA PHE A 23 -11.85 0.84 -48.68
C PHE A 23 -11.25 1.01 -47.27
N ARG A 24 -11.60 2.07 -46.53
CA ARG A 24 -11.13 2.31 -45.15
C ARG A 24 -12.11 1.92 -44.05
N GLY A 25 -13.36 1.60 -44.37
CA GLY A 25 -14.45 1.46 -43.38
C GLY A 25 -14.70 0.06 -42.82
N GLU A 26 -14.57 -1.01 -43.62
CA GLU A 26 -15.06 -2.34 -43.21
C GLU A 26 -13.96 -3.31 -42.74
N LYS A 27 -12.74 -3.22 -43.27
CA LYS A 27 -11.62 -4.07 -42.81
C LYS A 27 -10.99 -3.57 -41.50
N LEU A 28 -11.02 -2.27 -41.22
CA LEU A 28 -10.49 -1.74 -39.94
C LEU A 28 -11.45 -1.93 -38.75
N ARG A 29 -12.76 -1.98 -38.98
CA ARG A 29 -13.74 -2.22 -37.89
C ARG A 29 -13.78 -3.68 -37.45
N LYS A 30 -13.58 -4.65 -38.35
CA LYS A 30 -13.47 -6.06 -37.98
C LYS A 30 -12.14 -6.42 -37.30
N LEU A 31 -11.06 -5.67 -37.59
CA LEU A 31 -9.77 -5.84 -36.90
C LEU A 31 -9.71 -5.13 -35.54
N ALA A 32 -10.38 -3.99 -35.39
CA ALA A 32 -10.47 -3.27 -34.11
C ALA A 32 -11.41 -3.95 -33.09
N MET A 33 -12.38 -4.76 -33.55
CA MET A 33 -13.29 -5.49 -32.66
C MET A 33 -12.80 -6.90 -32.29
N ALA A 34 -11.76 -7.42 -32.97
CA ALA A 34 -11.10 -8.67 -32.63
C ALA A 34 -9.85 -8.49 -31.74
N MET A 35 -9.33 -7.27 -31.58
CA MET A 35 -8.18 -6.96 -30.71
C MET A 35 -8.54 -6.30 -29.37
N PHE A 36 -9.82 -6.31 -28.98
CA PHE A 36 -10.24 -5.88 -27.63
C PHE A 36 -10.90 -6.99 -26.79
N LEU A 37 -10.99 -8.21 -27.32
CA LEU A 37 -11.49 -9.40 -26.62
C LEU A 37 -10.41 -10.47 -26.36
N GLY A 38 -9.16 -10.23 -26.76
CA GLY A 38 -8.10 -11.24 -26.81
C GLY A 38 -6.92 -11.04 -25.85
N SER A 39 -7.04 -10.21 -24.81
CA SER A 39 -5.97 -10.10 -23.81
C SER A 39 -6.49 -9.77 -22.40
N ARG A 40 -7.64 -10.34 -22.02
CA ARG A 40 -7.77 -10.80 -20.64
C ARG A 40 -7.10 -12.16 -20.62
N LEU A 41 -5.76 -12.17 -20.53
CA LEU A 41 -5.12 -13.29 -19.86
C LEU A 41 -5.89 -13.41 -18.54
N LEU A 42 -6.64 -14.50 -18.42
CA LEU A 42 -7.23 -14.96 -17.17
C LEU A 42 -6.05 -15.34 -16.27
N TRP A 43 -5.31 -14.34 -15.81
CA TRP A 43 -4.48 -14.51 -14.64
C TRP A 43 -5.48 -14.86 -13.53
N PRO A 44 -5.42 -16.08 -12.97
CA PRO A 44 -6.30 -16.40 -11.86
C PRO A 44 -6.14 -15.28 -10.83
N PRO A 45 -7.23 -14.79 -10.21
CA PRO A 45 -7.10 -13.77 -9.16
C PRO A 45 -6.04 -14.27 -8.19
N PRO A 46 -5.07 -13.43 -7.80
CA PRO A 46 -3.95 -13.92 -7.02
C PRO A 46 -4.52 -14.61 -5.78
N THR A 47 -3.99 -15.80 -5.46
CA THR A 47 -4.53 -16.64 -4.40
C THR A 47 -4.61 -15.85 -3.10
N GLU A 48 -5.73 -15.99 -2.38
CA GLU A 48 -5.83 -15.45 -1.02
C GLU A 48 -4.66 -15.99 -0.18
N SER A 49 -4.13 -15.12 0.66
CA SER A 49 -2.99 -15.48 1.49
C SER A 49 -3.41 -16.39 2.63
N LEU A 50 -2.50 -17.25 3.08
CA LEU A 50 -2.68 -18.07 4.27
C LEU A 50 -1.59 -17.68 5.27
N CYS A 51 -1.98 -17.07 6.38
CA CYS A 51 -1.07 -16.78 7.46
C CYS A 51 -1.05 -17.90 8.50
N HIS A 52 0.13 -18.11 9.10
CA HIS A 52 0.36 -19.09 10.14
C HIS A 52 0.99 -18.44 11.37
N GLY A 53 0.56 -18.86 12.56
CA GLY A 53 1.12 -18.42 13.83
C GLY A 53 0.88 -16.93 14.12
N THR A 54 1.87 -16.28 14.75
CA THR A 54 1.78 -14.90 15.23
C THR A 54 2.74 -13.97 14.49
N PRO A 55 2.59 -12.64 14.61
CA PRO A 55 3.54 -11.70 14.02
C PRO A 55 4.98 -11.89 14.48
N ARG A 56 5.22 -12.41 15.69
CA ARG A 56 6.58 -12.71 16.21
C ARG A 56 7.08 -14.11 15.91
N ASP A 57 6.16 -15.03 15.60
CA ASP A 57 6.49 -16.40 15.27
C ASP A 57 5.48 -16.98 14.28
N GLY A 58 5.73 -16.75 12.99
CA GLY A 58 4.78 -17.10 11.94
C GLY A 58 5.41 -17.18 10.56
N SER A 59 4.57 -17.49 9.60
CA SER A 59 4.88 -17.55 8.17
C SER A 59 3.65 -17.13 7.38
N ILE A 60 3.81 -16.93 6.08
CA ILE A 60 2.71 -16.64 5.17
C ILE A 60 2.93 -17.34 3.84
N GLU A 61 1.85 -17.86 3.28
CA GLU A 61 1.78 -18.38 1.92
C GLU A 61 0.98 -17.43 1.05
N HIS A 62 1.34 -17.38 -0.23
CA HIS A 62 0.71 -16.50 -1.22
C HIS A 62 0.67 -15.04 -0.75
N ALA A 63 1.76 -14.55 -0.15
CA ALA A 63 1.86 -13.15 0.26
C ALA A 63 1.85 -12.23 -0.97
N TRP A 64 1.19 -11.08 -0.85
CA TRP A 64 1.09 -10.09 -1.90
C TRP A 64 2.13 -9.01 -1.70
N ARG A 65 2.78 -8.62 -2.79
CA ARG A 65 3.76 -7.54 -2.77
C ARG A 65 3.06 -6.19 -2.89
N LEU A 66 3.29 -5.28 -1.96
CA LEU A 66 2.83 -3.90 -2.09
C LEU A 66 3.49 -3.21 -3.29
N PRO A 67 2.79 -2.33 -4.01
CA PRO A 67 3.42 -1.50 -5.02
C PRO A 67 4.42 -0.55 -4.36
N SER A 68 5.60 -0.38 -4.95
CA SER A 68 6.63 0.52 -4.42
C SER A 68 6.20 2.00 -4.42
N SER A 69 5.20 2.36 -5.23
CA SER A 69 4.59 3.69 -5.27
C SER A 69 3.17 3.64 -5.79
N GLY A 70 2.42 4.69 -5.48
CA GLY A 70 1.11 5.00 -6.02
C GLY A 70 0.89 6.51 -6.12
N PRO A 71 -0.35 6.96 -6.39
CA PRO A 71 -0.61 8.36 -6.69
C PRO A 71 -0.28 9.36 -5.57
N ASN A 72 -0.29 8.93 -4.31
CA ASN A 72 -0.05 9.76 -3.13
C ASN A 72 0.83 9.06 -2.08
N PHE A 73 1.48 7.94 -2.43
CA PHE A 73 2.32 7.21 -1.50
C PHE A 73 3.53 6.55 -2.16
N SER A 74 4.54 6.22 -1.37
CA SER A 74 5.64 5.35 -1.79
C SER A 74 6.20 4.51 -0.64
N ALA A 75 7.00 3.52 -0.99
CA ALA A 75 7.89 2.85 -0.04
C ALA A 75 8.93 3.84 0.51
N TYR A 76 9.39 3.59 1.73
CA TYR A 76 10.47 4.30 2.40
C TYR A 76 11.80 4.24 1.65
N SER A 77 12.01 3.22 0.82
CA SER A 77 13.21 3.09 0.02
C SER A 77 12.93 2.34 -1.27
N TRP A 78 13.83 2.47 -2.24
CA TRP A 78 13.84 1.60 -3.41
C TRP A 78 14.40 0.20 -3.08
N LEU A 79 15.37 0.12 -2.15
CA LEU A 79 16.06 -1.11 -1.77
C LEU A 79 15.17 -2.09 -1.02
N GLY A 80 14.33 -1.63 -0.10
CA GLY A 80 13.44 -2.49 0.70
C GLY A 80 12.52 -3.36 -0.18
N PRO A 81 11.74 -2.75 -1.10
CA PRO A 81 10.98 -3.49 -2.09
C PRO A 81 11.86 -4.39 -2.95
N TRP A 82 13.01 -3.92 -3.43
CA TRP A 82 13.93 -4.73 -4.25
C TRP A 82 14.39 -6.01 -3.51
N LEU A 83 14.69 -5.91 -2.22
CA LEU A 83 15.01 -7.03 -1.32
C LEU A 83 13.78 -7.86 -0.91
N GLY A 84 12.59 -7.52 -1.38
CA GLY A 84 11.36 -8.24 -1.07
C GLY A 84 10.89 -8.10 0.37
N ARG A 85 11.12 -6.92 0.99
CA ARG A 85 10.71 -6.58 2.36
C ARG A 85 9.32 -5.89 2.43
N ASN A 86 8.58 -5.94 1.32
CA ASN A 86 7.30 -5.26 1.12
C ASN A 86 6.13 -6.24 0.85
N TYR A 87 6.16 -7.43 1.46
CA TYR A 87 5.09 -8.43 1.31
C TYR A 87 4.17 -8.44 2.53
N VAL A 88 2.87 -8.51 2.26
CA VAL A 88 1.80 -8.55 3.26
C VAL A 88 0.76 -9.59 2.89
N HIS A 89 -0.15 -9.86 3.82
CA HIS A 89 -1.35 -10.62 3.55
C HIS A 89 -2.25 -9.89 2.53
N SER A 90 -2.85 -10.62 1.60
CA SER A 90 -3.79 -10.11 0.58
C SER A 90 -4.85 -9.16 1.13
N ARG A 91 -5.53 -9.49 2.24
CA ARG A 91 -6.42 -8.56 2.95
C ARG A 91 -5.74 -7.27 3.43
N VAL A 92 -4.55 -7.36 4.03
CA VAL A 92 -3.79 -6.18 4.47
C VAL A 92 -3.39 -5.31 3.27
N TYR A 93 -3.01 -5.92 2.14
CA TYR A 93 -2.77 -5.23 0.88
C TYR A 93 -3.99 -4.41 0.45
N ARG A 94 -5.18 -5.01 0.46
CA ARG A 94 -6.43 -4.33 0.10
C ARG A 94 -6.77 -3.20 1.07
N VAL A 95 -6.58 -3.40 2.37
CA VAL A 95 -6.74 -2.35 3.38
C VAL A 95 -5.86 -1.15 3.09
N LEU A 96 -4.56 -1.36 2.86
CA LEU A 96 -3.61 -0.28 2.60
C LEU A 96 -3.98 0.50 1.33
N LEU A 97 -4.24 -0.18 0.22
CA LEU A 97 -4.58 0.49 -1.03
C LEU A 97 -5.94 1.21 -0.98
N ALA A 98 -6.93 0.63 -0.30
CA ALA A 98 -8.21 1.29 -0.09
C ALA A 98 -8.04 2.55 0.77
N ALA A 99 -7.25 2.47 1.85
CA ALA A 99 -6.95 3.62 2.70
C ALA A 99 -6.23 4.73 1.92
N TYR A 100 -5.19 4.42 1.14
CA TYR A 100 -4.52 5.41 0.29
C TYR A 100 -5.46 6.02 -0.76
N GLY A 101 -6.36 5.22 -1.32
CA GLY A 101 -7.39 5.68 -2.25
C GLY A 101 -8.34 6.70 -1.62
N GLU A 102 -8.77 6.49 -0.39
CA GLU A 102 -9.59 7.46 0.35
C GLU A 102 -8.77 8.69 0.78
N LEU A 103 -7.54 8.49 1.27
CA LEU A 103 -6.65 9.57 1.68
C LEU A 103 -6.33 10.53 0.53
N LYS A 104 -6.21 10.02 -0.71
CA LYS A 104 -6.05 10.86 -1.89
C LYS A 104 -7.21 11.85 -2.07
N LYS A 105 -8.42 11.47 -1.66
CA LYS A 105 -9.62 12.30 -1.76
C LYS A 105 -9.71 13.31 -0.60
N VAL A 106 -9.46 12.85 0.63
CA VAL A 106 -9.70 13.65 1.84
C VAL A 106 -8.49 14.47 2.30
N ARG A 107 -7.28 14.07 1.91
CA ARG A 107 -6.00 14.73 2.20
C ARG A 107 -5.08 14.71 0.96
N PRO A 108 -5.50 15.34 -0.17
CA PRO A 108 -4.70 15.38 -1.40
C PRO A 108 -3.38 16.15 -1.23
N ASP A 109 -3.27 16.94 -0.17
CA ASP A 109 -2.10 17.72 0.23
C ASP A 109 -0.99 16.88 0.89
N VAL A 110 -1.28 15.65 1.32
CA VAL A 110 -0.35 14.80 2.07
C VAL A 110 0.23 13.69 1.20
N PHE A 111 1.55 13.52 1.27
CA PHE A 111 2.24 12.38 0.66
C PHE A 111 2.65 11.35 1.73
N TRP A 112 2.30 10.09 1.51
CA TRP A 112 2.43 9.03 2.51
C TRP A 112 3.64 8.13 2.24
N ILE A 113 4.34 7.72 3.29
CA ILE A 113 5.46 6.79 3.17
C ILE A 113 5.19 5.56 4.03
N TYR A 114 5.20 4.37 3.42
CA TYR A 114 5.18 3.11 4.17
C TYR A 114 6.60 2.56 4.35
N GLY A 115 6.85 1.99 5.52
CA GLY A 115 8.13 1.41 5.92
C GLY A 115 8.25 -0.08 5.55
N GLU A 116 8.88 -0.83 6.43
CA GLU A 116 9.03 -2.28 6.27
C GLU A 116 7.72 -3.02 6.56
N THR A 117 7.55 -4.16 5.91
CA THR A 117 6.44 -5.10 6.15
C THR A 117 7.05 -6.50 6.34
N GLY A 118 6.57 -7.55 5.65
CA GLY A 118 7.13 -8.89 5.72
C GLY A 118 7.89 -9.33 4.47
N LEU A 119 8.37 -10.58 4.54
CA LEU A 119 8.95 -11.33 3.42
C LEU A 119 7.87 -12.13 2.70
N ARG A 120 8.14 -12.52 1.44
CA ARG A 120 7.23 -13.31 0.60
C ARG A 120 6.71 -14.61 1.27
N LYS A 121 7.53 -15.26 2.09
CA LYS A 121 7.17 -16.48 2.85
C LYS A 121 6.99 -16.23 4.35
N GLY A 122 7.06 -14.97 4.79
CA GLY A 122 7.11 -14.62 6.19
C GLY A 122 8.39 -15.12 6.88
N GLY A 123 8.29 -15.54 8.13
CA GLY A 123 9.41 -16.05 8.91
C GLY A 123 10.28 -14.96 9.51
N ARG A 124 11.48 -15.34 9.98
CA ARG A 124 12.36 -14.43 10.73
C ARG A 124 12.77 -13.21 9.90
N PHE A 125 12.37 -12.03 10.34
CA PHE A 125 12.58 -10.77 9.64
C PHE A 125 13.55 -9.85 10.39
N ARG A 126 14.87 -10.06 10.26
CA ARG A 126 15.85 -9.20 10.96
C ARG A 126 15.82 -7.76 10.37
N PRO A 127 16.08 -6.73 11.21
CA PRO A 127 16.33 -6.78 12.66
C PRO A 127 15.04 -6.87 13.51
N HIS A 128 13.86 -6.79 12.88
CA HIS A 128 12.57 -6.82 13.57
C HIS A 128 12.30 -8.14 14.30
N LEU A 129 11.53 -8.02 15.38
CA LEU A 129 11.03 -9.17 16.12
C LEU A 129 9.68 -9.67 15.57
N THR A 130 8.91 -8.78 14.94
CA THR A 130 7.58 -9.04 14.34
C THR A 130 7.66 -9.27 12.83
N HIS A 131 6.61 -8.92 12.06
CA HIS A 131 6.55 -9.00 10.59
C HIS A 131 6.62 -10.40 9.96
N ARG A 132 6.40 -11.44 10.76
CA ARG A 132 6.64 -12.82 10.30
C ARG A 132 5.48 -13.49 9.58
N ASN A 133 4.25 -13.02 9.74
CA ASN A 133 3.05 -13.68 9.19
C ASN A 133 2.27 -12.79 8.20
N GLY A 134 2.88 -11.69 7.72
CA GLY A 134 2.27 -10.78 6.74
C GLY A 134 1.18 -9.86 7.27
N LEU A 135 0.98 -9.79 8.60
CA LEU A 135 -0.02 -8.94 9.24
C LEU A 135 0.55 -7.68 9.90
N SER A 136 1.84 -7.39 9.71
CA SER A 136 2.50 -6.23 10.29
C SER A 136 2.95 -5.25 9.22
N VAL A 137 2.81 -3.95 9.50
CA VAL A 137 3.20 -2.86 8.59
C VAL A 137 3.77 -1.72 9.41
N ASP A 138 4.95 -1.23 9.03
CA ASP A 138 5.48 0.04 9.51
C ASP A 138 5.00 1.16 8.58
N LEU A 139 4.57 2.28 9.15
CA LEU A 139 4.14 3.47 8.42
C LEU A 139 4.89 4.67 8.98
N MET A 140 5.60 5.40 8.12
CA MET A 140 6.31 6.59 8.57
C MET A 140 5.31 7.67 8.97
N VAL A 141 5.65 8.44 10.00
CA VAL A 141 4.82 9.57 10.40
C VAL A 141 4.76 10.61 9.27
N PRO A 142 3.58 11.16 8.95
CA PRO A 142 3.50 12.30 8.03
C PRO A 142 4.15 13.52 8.69
N VAL A 143 4.89 14.31 7.90
CA VAL A 143 5.64 15.46 8.40
C VAL A 143 5.32 16.73 7.64
N LEU A 144 5.47 17.86 8.33
CA LEU A 144 5.32 19.21 7.81
C LEU A 144 6.65 19.94 7.93
N ASP A 145 6.93 20.82 6.96
CA ASP A 145 8.00 21.79 7.08
C ASP A 145 7.63 22.96 8.01
N GLU A 146 8.57 23.90 8.21
CA GLU A 146 8.37 25.13 8.99
C GLU A 146 7.22 26.00 8.49
N LYS A 147 6.86 25.89 7.20
CA LYS A 147 5.74 26.62 6.59
C LYS A 147 4.42 25.86 6.70
N GLY A 148 4.41 24.71 7.37
CA GLY A 148 3.23 23.87 7.52
C GLY A 148 2.83 23.11 6.26
N ARG A 149 3.75 22.89 5.32
CA ARG A 149 3.49 22.12 4.08
C ARG A 149 3.91 20.68 4.27
N SER A 150 3.09 19.74 3.78
CA SER A 150 3.44 18.32 3.80
C SER A 150 4.65 18.04 2.93
N LEU A 151 5.58 17.25 3.48
CA LEU A 151 6.72 16.70 2.76
C LEU A 151 6.71 15.17 2.84
N PRO A 152 7.16 14.47 1.80
CA PRO A 152 7.50 13.07 1.92
C PRO A 152 8.50 12.88 3.07
N PHE A 153 8.25 11.88 3.92
CA PHE A 153 9.15 11.57 5.03
C PHE A 153 10.57 11.33 4.50
N PRO A 154 11.61 11.95 5.07
CA PRO A 154 12.96 11.94 4.50
C PRO A 154 13.69 10.62 4.78
N ALA A 155 13.29 9.55 4.10
CA ALA A 155 13.90 8.24 4.19
C ALA A 155 15.10 8.14 3.23
N ARG A 156 16.32 8.12 3.78
CA ARG A 156 17.59 8.13 3.04
C ARG A 156 18.56 7.04 3.54
N PRO A 157 19.48 6.53 2.71
CA PRO A 157 20.40 5.49 3.17
C PRO A 157 21.20 5.87 4.44
N TRP A 158 21.63 7.12 4.57
CA TRP A 158 22.44 7.59 5.70
C TRP A 158 21.68 7.80 7.02
N ASN A 159 20.35 7.78 7.01
CA ASN A 159 19.53 7.79 8.23
C ASN A 159 18.74 6.48 8.39
N LYS A 160 19.35 5.37 7.95
CA LYS A 160 18.73 4.04 7.91
C LYS A 160 17.34 4.05 7.29
N PHE A 161 17.17 4.78 6.19
CA PHE A 161 15.91 4.97 5.48
C PHE A 161 14.80 5.57 6.36
N GLY A 162 15.17 6.50 7.25
CA GLY A 162 14.25 7.21 8.13
C GLY A 162 14.24 6.70 9.56
N TYR A 163 14.66 5.45 9.81
CA TYR A 163 14.64 4.81 11.13
C TYR A 163 15.70 5.35 12.12
N ASP A 164 16.61 6.23 11.69
CA ASP A 164 17.53 6.98 12.58
C ASP A 164 17.09 8.44 12.81
N ILE A 165 15.87 8.80 12.44
CA ILE A 165 15.28 10.09 12.82
C ILE A 165 14.67 9.94 14.20
N GLU A 166 14.88 10.94 15.06
CA GLU A 166 14.38 10.96 16.42
C GLU A 166 13.65 12.28 16.67
N PHE A 167 12.33 12.23 16.78
CA PHE A 167 11.54 13.40 17.15
C PHE A 167 11.62 13.68 18.66
N ASP A 168 11.52 14.94 19.06
CA ASP A 168 11.32 15.29 20.48
C ASP A 168 9.89 14.97 20.95
N GLU A 169 9.57 15.19 22.23
CA GLU A 169 8.24 14.92 22.80
C GLU A 169 7.12 15.82 22.24
N GLU A 170 7.49 16.88 21.53
CA GLU A 170 6.60 17.79 20.81
C GLU A 170 6.43 17.36 19.34
N GLY A 171 7.10 16.29 18.92
CA GLY A 171 7.05 15.76 17.57
C GLY A 171 7.86 16.60 16.58
N LYS A 172 8.95 17.25 17.01
CA LYS A 172 9.83 18.07 16.15
C LYS A 172 11.18 17.40 15.92
N TYR A 173 11.71 17.59 14.71
CA TYR A 173 13.06 17.17 14.32
C TYR A 173 13.60 18.15 13.29
N LYS A 174 14.64 18.93 13.65
CA LYS A 174 15.17 20.00 12.79
C LYS A 174 14.05 20.94 12.32
N ASN A 175 13.88 21.09 11.01
CA ASN A 175 12.85 21.89 10.36
C ASN A 175 11.54 21.12 10.09
N LEU A 176 11.39 19.92 10.66
CA LEU A 176 10.22 19.07 10.50
C LEU A 176 9.42 18.99 11.79
N ARG A 177 8.11 18.83 11.64
CA ARG A 177 7.19 18.45 12.72
C ARG A 177 6.23 17.37 12.24
N ILE A 178 5.79 16.50 13.13
CA ILE A 178 4.79 15.49 12.83
C ILE A 178 3.43 16.15 12.55
N ASP A 179 2.75 15.72 11.48
CA ASP A 179 1.36 16.04 11.21
C ASP A 179 0.43 15.05 11.92
N PHE A 180 0.14 15.29 13.19
CA PHE A 180 -0.73 14.41 13.97
C PHE A 180 -2.15 14.32 13.39
N GLU A 181 -2.67 15.37 12.75
CA GLU A 181 -3.98 15.34 12.08
C GLU A 181 -3.97 14.40 10.86
N ALA A 182 -2.90 14.44 10.05
CA ALA A 182 -2.73 13.48 8.95
C ALA A 182 -2.57 12.05 9.48
N MET A 183 -1.77 11.85 10.53
CA MET A 183 -1.61 10.52 11.12
C MET A 183 -2.95 9.96 11.63
N ALA A 184 -3.73 10.79 12.32
CA ALA A 184 -5.04 10.40 12.82
C ALA A 184 -6.05 10.09 11.69
N GLU A 185 -6.03 10.87 10.60
CA GLU A 185 -6.82 10.57 9.41
C GLU A 185 -6.39 9.25 8.76
N HIS A 186 -5.09 8.96 8.68
CA HIS A 186 -4.61 7.70 8.12
C HIS A 186 -5.08 6.50 8.95
N LEU A 187 -4.91 6.54 10.28
CA LEU A 187 -5.40 5.49 11.18
C LEU A 187 -6.92 5.30 11.06
N TYR A 188 -7.68 6.38 10.92
CA TYR A 188 -9.12 6.32 10.68
C TYR A 188 -9.44 5.58 9.37
N GLN A 189 -8.81 5.93 8.26
CA GLN A 189 -9.06 5.29 6.96
C GLN A 189 -8.61 3.82 6.94
N LEU A 190 -7.50 3.49 7.61
CA LEU A 190 -7.03 2.11 7.77
C LEU A 190 -8.03 1.27 8.57
N GLN A 191 -8.52 1.77 9.69
CA GLN A 191 -9.52 1.07 10.50
C GLN A 191 -10.82 0.85 9.71
N ARG A 192 -11.28 1.87 8.97
CA ARG A 192 -12.49 1.76 8.13
C ARG A 192 -12.30 0.75 6.99
N ALA A 193 -11.13 0.72 6.37
CA ALA A 193 -10.82 -0.25 5.32
C ALA A 193 -10.67 -1.66 5.88
N ALA A 194 -10.06 -1.83 7.06
CA ALA A 194 -9.97 -3.11 7.77
C ALA A 194 -11.36 -3.68 8.08
N GLU A 195 -12.27 -2.86 8.63
CA GLU A 195 -13.67 -3.25 8.87
C GLU A 195 -14.36 -3.76 7.59
N ARG A 196 -14.14 -3.12 6.44
CA ARG A 196 -14.71 -3.54 5.14
C ARG A 196 -14.10 -4.85 4.61
N GLU A 197 -12.82 -5.08 4.86
CA GLU A 197 -12.11 -6.32 4.51
C GLU A 197 -12.35 -7.46 5.51
N GLY A 198 -13.19 -7.23 6.53
CA GLY A 198 -13.53 -8.21 7.56
C GLY A 198 -12.33 -8.60 8.43
N ILE A 199 -11.39 -7.68 8.65
CA ILE A 199 -10.24 -7.86 9.54
C ILE A 199 -10.19 -6.73 10.58
N GLY A 200 -9.44 -6.92 11.66
CA GLY A 200 -9.25 -5.91 12.69
C GLY A 200 -7.87 -5.25 12.63
N ILE A 201 -7.70 -4.17 13.39
CA ILE A 201 -6.38 -3.71 13.85
C ILE A 201 -6.21 -4.18 15.29
N ARG A 202 -5.24 -5.09 15.51
CA ARG A 202 -4.96 -5.66 16.83
C ARG A 202 -4.31 -4.64 17.75
N VAL A 203 -3.29 -3.96 17.23
CA VAL A 203 -2.55 -2.94 17.97
C VAL A 203 -1.84 -1.97 17.04
N VAL A 204 -1.83 -0.70 17.44
CA VAL A 204 -0.94 0.34 16.91
C VAL A 204 0.14 0.62 17.94
N VAL A 205 1.39 0.40 17.57
CA VAL A 205 2.57 0.73 18.38
C VAL A 205 3.10 2.05 17.88
N PHE A 206 3.11 3.05 18.76
CA PHE A 206 3.63 4.38 18.52
C PHE A 206 4.17 4.95 19.83
N ASP A 207 5.12 5.88 19.75
CA ASP A 207 5.77 6.46 20.93
C ASP A 207 4.76 6.98 21.97
N ALA A 208 5.00 6.62 23.22
CA ALA A 208 4.06 6.89 24.30
C ALA A 208 3.92 8.39 24.61
N ALA A 209 5.01 9.14 24.53
CA ALA A 209 5.03 10.58 24.77
C ALA A 209 4.34 11.34 23.64
N LEU A 210 4.45 10.85 22.39
CA LEU A 210 3.81 11.50 21.24
C LEU A 210 2.32 11.22 21.08
N ARG A 211 1.81 10.10 21.62
CA ARG A 211 0.37 9.78 21.55
C ARG A 211 -0.53 10.85 22.16
N LYS A 212 -0.04 11.65 23.11
CA LYS A 212 -0.80 12.76 23.71
C LYS A 212 -1.30 13.75 22.65
N HIS A 213 -0.54 13.93 21.57
CA HIS A 213 -0.91 14.83 20.47
C HIS A 213 -2.01 14.28 19.56
N LEU A 214 -2.28 12.97 19.58
CA LEU A 214 -3.42 12.41 18.84
C LEU A 214 -4.75 12.78 19.49
N VAL A 215 -4.76 13.12 20.78
CA VAL A 215 -5.98 13.45 21.55
C VAL A 215 -6.66 14.72 21.05
N SER A 216 -5.88 15.68 20.55
CA SER A 216 -6.38 16.94 20.02
C SER A 216 -6.87 16.85 18.56
N THR A 217 -6.70 15.69 17.91
CA THR A 217 -7.03 15.54 16.50
C THR A 217 -8.52 15.33 16.25
N ARG A 218 -9.00 15.70 15.06
CA ARG A 218 -10.43 15.55 14.69
C ARG A 218 -10.92 14.11 14.76
N ARG A 219 -10.05 13.12 14.55
CA ARG A 219 -10.40 11.69 14.56
C ARG A 219 -10.30 11.04 15.93
N TRP A 220 -9.81 11.75 16.96
CA TRP A 220 -9.55 11.15 18.26
C TRP A 220 -10.76 10.41 18.85
N ALA A 221 -11.94 11.04 18.85
CA ALA A 221 -13.15 10.43 19.42
C ALA A 221 -13.50 9.07 18.78
N TYR A 222 -13.19 8.89 17.49
CA TYR A 222 -13.31 7.60 16.82
C TYR A 222 -12.16 6.66 17.19
N LEU A 223 -10.91 7.14 17.10
CA LEU A 223 -9.72 6.33 17.33
C LEU A 223 -9.67 5.77 18.76
N ALA A 224 -10.00 6.58 19.76
CA ALA A 224 -10.06 6.16 21.16
C ALA A 224 -11.01 4.99 21.42
N ARG A 225 -12.06 4.85 20.59
CA ARG A 225 -13.06 3.78 20.68
C ARG A 225 -12.73 2.56 19.84
N LYS A 226 -12.02 2.74 18.73
CA LYS A 226 -11.88 1.74 17.66
C LYS A 226 -10.48 1.20 17.47
N VAL A 227 -9.47 1.95 17.90
CA VAL A 227 -8.06 1.62 17.70
C VAL A 227 -7.40 1.38 19.06
N ARG A 228 -6.72 0.24 19.18
CA ARG A 228 -5.98 -0.10 20.39
C ARG A 228 -4.52 0.31 20.24
N PHE A 229 -4.06 1.27 21.04
CA PHE A 229 -2.63 1.61 21.10
C PHE A 229 -1.89 0.72 22.09
N SER A 230 -0.59 0.46 21.85
CA SER A 230 0.25 -0.35 22.74
C SER A 230 0.43 0.29 24.11
N LYS A 231 0.17 -0.43 25.20
CA LYS A 231 0.30 0.14 26.55
C LYS A 231 1.74 0.37 26.99
N HIS A 232 2.65 -0.50 26.56
CA HIS A 232 4.06 -0.46 26.93
C HIS A 232 4.88 0.26 25.86
N PRO A 233 5.90 1.03 26.25
CA PRO A 233 6.83 1.61 25.31
C PRO A 233 7.54 0.50 24.53
N PRO A 234 7.73 0.68 23.21
CA PRO A 234 8.55 -0.25 22.45
C PRO A 234 10.01 -0.22 22.94
N ARG A 235 10.74 -1.33 22.76
CA ARG A 235 12.16 -1.44 23.17
C ARG A 235 13.09 -0.54 22.35
N VAL A 236 12.66 -0.17 21.16
CA VAL A 236 13.31 0.77 20.24
C VAL A 236 12.37 1.96 20.12
N ARG A 237 12.88 3.19 19.97
CA ARG A 237 12.04 4.35 19.71
C ARG A 237 11.17 4.10 18.47
N HIS A 238 9.92 4.57 18.50
CA HIS A 238 8.95 4.49 17.40
C HIS A 238 8.25 5.86 17.31
N ASP A 239 9.06 6.90 17.16
CA ASP A 239 8.56 8.28 17.02
C ASP A 239 8.56 8.74 15.56
N GLU A 240 9.37 8.11 14.74
CA GLU A 240 9.54 8.30 13.31
C GLU A 240 8.60 7.42 12.47
N HIS A 241 8.03 6.39 13.07
CA HIS A 241 7.04 5.52 12.45
C HIS A 241 6.06 4.97 13.49
N TYR A 242 4.89 4.55 13.03
CA TYR A 242 3.95 3.74 13.80
C TYR A 242 3.81 2.37 13.15
N HIS A 243 3.83 1.36 13.99
CA HIS A 243 3.73 -0.03 13.59
C HIS A 243 2.32 -0.53 13.85
N ILE A 244 1.72 -1.16 12.84
CA ILE A 244 0.37 -1.72 12.93
C ILE A 244 0.46 -3.22 12.78
N ASP A 245 -0.10 -3.92 13.76
CA ASP A 245 -0.43 -5.33 13.63
C ASP A 245 -1.94 -5.48 13.37
N PHE A 246 -2.29 -6.08 12.24
CA PHE A 246 -3.66 -6.46 11.91
C PHE A 246 -4.09 -7.74 12.65
N GLU A 247 -5.39 -7.87 12.83
CA GLU A 247 -6.04 -9.03 13.44
C GLU A 247 -6.79 -9.82 12.38
N LEU A 248 -6.31 -11.03 12.11
CA LEU A 248 -6.92 -12.02 11.24
C LEU A 248 -6.65 -13.41 11.84
N PRO A 249 -7.65 -14.31 11.91
CA PRO A 249 -7.41 -15.69 12.34
C PRO A 249 -6.41 -16.38 11.41
N CYS A 250 -5.22 -16.64 11.91
CA CYS A 250 -4.20 -17.43 11.22
C CYS A 250 -4.29 -18.89 11.66
N ALA A 251 -3.93 -19.81 10.77
CA ALA A 251 -3.77 -21.20 11.16
C ALA A 251 -2.72 -21.29 12.28
N SER A 252 -2.94 -22.16 13.27
CA SER A 252 -1.86 -22.49 14.20
C SER A 252 -0.70 -23.04 13.37
N LYS A 253 0.54 -22.79 13.79
CA LYS A 253 1.63 -23.60 13.26
C LYS A 253 1.30 -25.03 13.63
N SER A 254 0.82 -25.81 12.66
CA SER A 254 0.60 -27.22 12.81
C SER A 254 1.86 -27.80 13.46
N THR A 255 1.68 -28.63 14.48
CA THR A 255 2.76 -29.46 15.00
C THR A 255 3.09 -30.54 13.95
N GLU A 256 3.41 -30.14 12.73
CA GLU A 256 3.53 -30.98 11.54
C GLU A 256 4.91 -31.64 11.43
N LEU A 257 5.63 -31.71 12.54
CA LEU A 257 6.92 -32.41 12.64
C LEU A 257 6.96 -33.44 13.78
N LYS A 258 5.90 -33.62 14.59
CA LYS A 258 5.89 -34.64 15.65
C LYS A 258 5.11 -35.91 15.32
N ARG A 259 4.29 -35.94 14.26
CA ARG A 259 3.52 -37.15 13.88
C ARG A 259 4.24 -38.07 12.87
N VAL A 260 5.17 -37.55 12.07
CA VAL A 260 5.88 -38.39 11.08
C VAL A 260 7.03 -39.19 11.72
N ASN A 261 7.66 -38.66 12.79
CA ASN A 261 8.76 -39.35 13.48
C ASN A 261 8.31 -40.40 14.52
N LYS A 262 7.01 -40.65 14.68
CA LYS A 262 6.51 -41.71 15.57
C LYS A 262 6.05 -42.97 14.84
N VAL A 263 6.13 -42.98 13.50
CA VAL A 263 5.70 -44.11 12.65
C VAL A 263 6.89 -44.94 12.15
N PHE A 264 8.13 -44.49 12.36
CA PHE A 264 9.36 -45.20 11.97
C PHE A 264 10.31 -45.45 13.14
N SER A 265 9.78 -46.03 14.23
CA SER A 265 10.62 -46.73 15.22
C SER A 265 10.03 -48.12 15.44
N TRP A 266 10.51 -49.08 14.66
CA TRP A 266 10.49 -50.50 15.00
C TRP A 266 11.81 -50.83 15.70
#